data_AF-A0A395JMA6-F1
#
_entry.id   AF-A0A395JMA6-F1
#
_cell.length_a   1.000
_cell.length_b   1.000
_cell.length_c   1.000
_cell.angle_alpha   90.00
_cell.angle_beta   90.00
_cell.angle_gamma   90.00
#
_symmetry.space_group_name_H-M   'P 1'
#
loop_
_entity.id
_entity.type
_entity.pdbx_description
1 polymer ?
#
loop_
_entity_poly.entity_id
_entity_poly.type
_entity_poly.pdbx_seq_one_letter_code
_entity_poly.pdbx_strand_id
1 'polypeptide(L)'
;MVRRWHRLFKGTYLSQCYLNRDTLLPAQIAVLDRDIETWRERLCSLSCFMKVVNESIARKANIEDNCTGHFWESRFKSQALLDKRALLTCMAYVDLNPIRAEMAATPETSDHTCIKARVDILKNQQKPSRSIEEFAGSNPEKKGLPFVLRDYLELVDWTGRIIREGKRGYINPSTPPILERLTLDRDAWLI
;
A
#
# COMPACT_ATOMS: atom_id res chain seq x y z
N MET A 1 -20.89 -4.83 -11.22
CA MET A 1 -20.73 -3.41 -10.84
C MET A 1 -21.57 -3.05 -9.61
N VAL A 2 -22.90 -3.16 -9.67
CA VAL A 2 -23.82 -2.80 -8.57
C VAL A 2 -23.42 -3.38 -7.21
N ARG A 3 -23.19 -4.69 -7.12
CA ARG A 3 -22.72 -5.33 -5.87
C ARG A 3 -21.42 -4.74 -5.31
N ARG A 4 -20.51 -4.30 -6.18
CA ARG A 4 -19.22 -3.70 -5.77
C ARG A 4 -19.45 -2.30 -5.21
N TRP A 5 -20.30 -1.51 -5.85
CA TRP A 5 -20.71 -0.19 -5.37
C TRP A 5 -21.36 -0.27 -3.98
N HIS A 6 -22.27 -1.23 -3.80
CA HIS A 6 -22.99 -1.46 -2.53
C HIS A 6 -22.10 -1.93 -1.36
N ARG A 7 -20.87 -2.38 -1.61
CA ARG A 7 -19.89 -2.65 -0.54
C ARG A 7 -19.31 -1.38 0.07
N LEU A 8 -19.40 -0.25 -0.63
CA LEU A 8 -18.79 1.02 -0.23
C LEU A 8 -19.82 2.11 0.03
N PHE A 9 -20.96 2.08 -0.67
CA PHE A 9 -22.01 3.09 -0.61
C PHE A 9 -23.39 2.44 -0.53
N LYS A 10 -24.39 3.17 -0.03
CA LYS A 10 -25.78 2.64 0.09
C LYS A 10 -26.49 2.38 -1.25
N GLY A 11 -25.96 2.91 -2.35
CA GLY A 11 -26.57 2.86 -3.68
C GLY A 11 -27.90 3.65 -3.79
N THR A 12 -28.64 3.40 -4.85
CA THR A 12 -29.97 3.99 -5.13
C THR A 12 -31.07 2.96 -4.94
N TYR A 13 -32.33 3.41 -4.79
CA TYR A 13 -33.50 2.52 -4.70
C TYR A 13 -33.55 1.50 -5.86
N LEU A 14 -33.38 1.96 -7.10
CA LEU A 14 -33.39 1.08 -8.27
C LEU A 14 -32.31 0.00 -8.22
N SER A 15 -31.13 0.33 -7.71
CA SER A 15 -30.08 -0.68 -7.55
C SER A 15 -30.34 -1.68 -6.42
N GLN A 16 -31.08 -1.29 -5.39
CA GLN A 16 -31.51 -2.21 -4.34
C GLN A 16 -32.56 -3.17 -4.88
N CYS A 17 -33.57 -2.67 -5.60
CA CYS A 17 -34.52 -3.48 -6.34
C CYS A 17 -33.84 -4.45 -7.31
N TYR A 18 -32.86 -3.97 -8.07
CA TYR A 18 -32.06 -4.81 -8.97
C TYR A 18 -31.31 -5.93 -8.22
N LEU A 19 -30.72 -5.63 -7.05
CA LEU A 19 -30.06 -6.64 -6.23
C LEU A 19 -31.02 -7.67 -5.62
N ASN A 20 -32.25 -7.23 -5.30
CA ASN A 20 -33.33 -8.08 -4.80
C ASN A 20 -34.04 -8.90 -5.90
N ARG A 21 -33.70 -8.66 -7.17
CA ARG A 21 -34.32 -9.27 -8.36
C ARG A 21 -35.77 -8.84 -8.59
N ASP A 22 -36.14 -7.66 -8.11
CA ASP A 22 -37.44 -7.06 -8.39
C ASP A 22 -37.56 -6.71 -9.88
N THR A 23 -38.77 -6.73 -10.43
CA THR A 23 -39.01 -6.33 -11.82
C THR A 23 -38.92 -4.81 -11.97
N LEU A 24 -38.03 -4.36 -12.85
CA LEU A 24 -37.88 -2.95 -13.21
C LEU A 24 -38.48 -2.67 -14.58
N LEU A 25 -39.16 -1.53 -14.72
CA LEU A 25 -39.66 -1.03 -15.99
C LEU A 25 -38.49 -0.64 -16.92
N PRO A 26 -38.67 -0.65 -18.26
CA PRO A 26 -37.62 -0.26 -19.19
C PRO A 26 -37.00 1.12 -18.90
N ALA A 27 -37.83 2.11 -18.53
CA ALA A 27 -37.35 3.44 -18.15
C ALA A 27 -36.50 3.43 -16.86
N GLN A 28 -36.85 2.58 -15.88
CA GLN A 28 -36.10 2.43 -14.64
C GLN A 28 -34.74 1.74 -14.88
N ILE A 29 -34.72 0.74 -15.76
CA ILE A 29 -33.48 0.08 -16.20
C ILE A 29 -32.55 1.10 -16.86
N ALA A 30 -33.07 1.94 -17.77
CA ALA A 30 -32.27 2.97 -18.43
C ALA A 30 -31.65 3.99 -17.44
N VAL A 31 -32.36 4.33 -16.35
CA VAL A 31 -31.81 5.17 -15.28
C VAL A 31 -30.72 4.43 -14.51
N LEU A 32 -30.97 3.17 -14.12
CA LEU A 32 -30.00 2.35 -13.42
C LEU A 32 -28.72 2.14 -14.23
N ASP A 33 -28.82 1.96 -15.56
CA ASP A 33 -27.66 1.80 -16.42
C ASP A 33 -26.79 3.07 -16.45
N ARG A 34 -27.40 4.26 -16.45
CA ARG A 34 -26.69 5.53 -16.33
C ARG A 34 -25.96 5.66 -14.99
N ASP A 35 -26.62 5.26 -13.90
CA ASP A 35 -26.00 5.20 -12.58
C ASP A 35 -24.81 4.24 -12.57
N ILE A 36 -24.97 3.04 -13.17
CA ILE A 36 -23.92 2.02 -13.27
C ILE A 36 -22.70 2.53 -14.03
N GLU A 37 -22.90 3.29 -15.12
CA GLU A 37 -21.79 3.89 -15.86
C GLU A 37 -21.03 4.88 -14.99
N THR A 38 -21.75 5.78 -14.32
CA THR A 38 -21.17 6.72 -13.37
C THR A 38 -20.41 6.01 -12.25
N TRP A 39 -20.94 4.90 -11.74
CA TRP A 39 -20.28 4.10 -10.70
C TRP A 39 -19.03 3.40 -11.22
N ARG A 40 -19.03 2.93 -12.47
CA ARG A 40 -17.86 2.34 -13.11
C ARG A 40 -16.73 3.37 -13.19
N GLU A 41 -17.01 4.57 -13.70
CA GLU A 41 -16.04 5.66 -13.79
C GLU A 41 -15.46 5.99 -12.41
N ARG A 42 -16.33 6.14 -11.39
CA ARG A 42 -15.90 6.45 -10.02
C ARG A 42 -15.09 5.34 -9.38
N LEU A 43 -15.46 4.07 -9.57
CA LEU A 43 -14.72 2.93 -9.00
C LEU A 43 -13.36 2.70 -9.66
N CYS A 44 -13.18 3.15 -10.91
CA CYS A 44 -11.91 3.11 -11.62
C CYS A 44 -11.09 4.41 -11.50
N SER A 45 -11.62 5.44 -10.86
CA SER A 45 -10.96 6.74 -10.70
C SER A 45 -10.11 6.78 -9.43
N LEU A 46 -8.81 6.98 -9.57
CA LEU A 46 -7.90 7.17 -8.44
C LEU A 46 -8.30 8.38 -7.57
N SER A 47 -8.78 9.46 -8.19
CA SER A 47 -9.26 10.65 -7.47
C SER A 47 -10.48 10.33 -6.60
N CYS A 48 -11.41 9.52 -7.10
CA CYS A 48 -12.56 9.08 -6.32
C CYS A 48 -12.14 8.16 -5.17
N PHE A 49 -11.21 7.23 -5.42
CA PHE A 49 -10.63 6.38 -4.38
C PHE A 49 -9.99 7.22 -3.26
N MET A 50 -9.11 8.15 -3.62
CA MET A 50 -8.42 9.02 -2.66
C MET A 50 -9.41 9.92 -1.91
N LYS A 51 -10.46 10.43 -2.57
CA LYS A 51 -11.52 11.19 -1.89
C LYS A 51 -12.16 10.39 -0.77
N VAL A 52 -12.57 9.14 -1.05
CA VAL A 52 -13.23 8.27 -0.06
C VAL A 52 -12.30 7.95 1.10
N VAL A 53 -11.05 7.59 0.81
CA VAL A 53 -10.05 7.30 1.84
C VAL A 53 -9.79 8.53 2.71
N ASN A 54 -9.44 9.65 2.10
CA ASN A 54 -9.04 10.87 2.81
C ASN A 54 -10.18 11.45 3.65
N GLU A 55 -11.41 11.46 3.12
CA GLU A 55 -12.57 11.93 3.87
C GLU A 55 -12.84 11.04 5.09
N SER A 56 -12.75 9.71 4.92
CA SER A 56 -13.01 8.77 6.02
C SER A 56 -12.00 8.92 7.17
N ILE A 57 -10.72 9.15 6.85
CA ILE A 57 -9.66 9.36 7.85
C ILE A 57 -9.85 10.72 8.52
N ALA A 58 -10.03 11.79 7.73
CA ALA A 58 -10.21 13.14 8.26
C ALA A 58 -11.39 13.22 9.24
N ARG A 59 -12.51 12.58 8.90
CA ARG A 59 -13.69 12.54 9.77
C ARG A 59 -13.39 11.81 11.08
N LYS A 60 -12.70 10.67 11.03
CA LYS A 60 -12.36 9.89 12.23
C LYS A 60 -11.40 10.66 13.13
N ALA A 61 -10.36 11.25 12.57
CA ALA A 61 -9.39 12.05 13.31
C ALA A 61 -10.05 13.27 13.97
N ASN A 62 -10.90 14.00 13.24
CA ASN A 62 -11.64 15.13 13.82
C ASN A 62 -12.56 14.71 14.99
N ILE A 63 -13.18 13.53 14.90
CA ILE A 63 -14.00 12.97 16.00
C ILE A 63 -13.11 12.61 17.19
N GLU A 64 -11.98 11.95 16.94
CA GLU A 64 -11.02 11.52 17.97
C GLU A 64 -10.43 12.72 18.73
N ASP A 65 -10.09 13.79 18.02
CA ASP A 65 -9.51 15.02 18.58
C ASP A 65 -10.58 16.02 19.06
N ASN A 66 -11.87 15.67 18.99
CA ASN A 66 -13.00 16.54 19.31
C ASN A 66 -12.91 17.93 18.64
N CYS A 67 -12.53 17.95 17.37
CA CYS A 67 -12.31 19.18 16.60
C CYS A 67 -13.09 19.16 15.28
N THR A 68 -13.10 20.30 14.58
CA THR A 68 -13.69 20.43 13.26
C THR A 68 -12.74 21.16 12.34
N GLY A 69 -12.77 20.85 11.04
CA GLY A 69 -12.00 21.58 10.05
C GLY A 69 -11.18 20.65 9.15
N HIS A 70 -10.14 21.23 8.57
CA HIS A 70 -9.33 20.60 7.55
C HIS A 70 -8.22 19.74 8.17
N PHE A 71 -8.18 18.45 7.82
CA PHE A 71 -7.22 17.49 8.38
C PHE A 71 -5.95 17.34 7.52
N TRP A 72 -6.07 17.38 6.19
CA TRP A 72 -4.94 17.17 5.28
C TRP A 72 -4.16 18.48 5.07
N GLU A 73 -2.99 18.46 4.41
CA GLU A 73 -2.29 19.72 4.09
C GLU A 73 -2.61 20.17 2.64
N SER A 74 -2.71 19.21 1.73
CA SER A 74 -2.90 19.48 0.30
C SER A 74 -3.60 18.32 -0.41
N ARG A 75 -3.84 18.49 -1.72
CA ARG A 75 -4.39 17.43 -2.58
C ARG A 75 -3.37 16.29 -2.72
N PHE A 76 -3.87 15.07 -2.93
CA PHE A 76 -2.99 13.94 -3.23
C PHE A 76 -2.21 14.20 -4.52
N LYS A 77 -0.99 13.65 -4.59
CA LYS A 77 -0.16 13.60 -5.79
C LYS A 77 -0.11 12.16 -6.27
N SER A 78 -0.10 11.98 -7.59
CA SER A 78 0.04 10.66 -8.20
C SER A 78 1.08 10.74 -9.31
N GLN A 79 2.08 9.86 -9.24
CA GLN A 79 3.15 9.74 -10.21
C GLN A 79 3.20 8.28 -10.67
N ALA A 80 3.12 8.05 -11.98
CA ALA A 80 3.30 6.72 -12.54
C ALA A 80 4.77 6.31 -12.45
N LEU A 81 5.02 5.09 -11.95
CA LEU A 81 6.34 4.46 -11.91
C LEU A 81 6.42 3.52 -13.11
N LEU A 82 7.17 3.91 -14.14
CA LEU A 82 7.14 3.25 -15.45
C LEU A 82 8.29 2.25 -15.65
N ASP A 83 9.24 2.21 -14.73
CA ASP A 83 10.40 1.33 -14.82
C ASP A 83 10.76 0.71 -13.46
N LYS A 84 11.57 -0.35 -13.52
CA LYS A 84 12.00 -1.11 -12.34
C LYS A 84 12.80 -0.25 -11.36
N ARG A 85 13.63 0.68 -11.84
CA ARG A 85 14.45 1.55 -10.99
C ARG A 85 13.57 2.53 -10.22
N ALA A 86 12.57 3.12 -10.87
CA ALA A 86 11.58 4.00 -10.24
C ALA A 86 10.78 3.25 -9.16
N LEU A 87 10.32 2.03 -9.45
CA LEU A 87 9.62 1.18 -8.48
C LEU A 87 10.51 0.89 -7.26
N LEU A 88 11.73 0.41 -7.49
CA LEU A 88 12.68 0.06 -6.43
C LEU A 88 13.05 1.27 -5.56
N THR A 89 13.25 2.42 -6.19
CA THR A 89 13.54 3.69 -5.50
C THR A 89 12.37 4.12 -4.62
N CYS A 90 11.13 4.04 -5.14
CA CYS A 90 9.94 4.36 -4.36
C CYS A 90 9.73 3.41 -3.18
N MET A 91 9.92 2.11 -3.38
CA MET A 91 9.81 1.12 -2.30
C MET A 91 10.82 1.41 -1.20
N ALA A 92 12.10 1.57 -1.55
CA ALA A 92 13.16 1.86 -0.58
C ALA A 92 12.94 3.20 0.13
N TYR A 93 12.45 4.22 -0.58
CA TYR A 93 12.08 5.50 0.01
C TYR A 93 11.02 5.35 1.11
N VAL A 94 9.93 4.63 0.82
CA VAL A 94 8.84 4.42 1.78
C VAL A 94 9.31 3.61 2.99
N ASP A 95 10.02 2.51 2.75
CA ASP A 95 10.50 1.62 3.81
C ASP A 95 11.54 2.30 4.72
N LEU A 96 12.29 3.30 4.21
CA LEU A 96 13.25 4.08 5.00
C LEU A 96 12.65 5.32 5.68
N ASN A 97 11.41 5.71 5.38
CA ASN A 97 10.84 6.95 5.93
C ASN A 97 10.84 7.00 7.46
N PRO A 98 10.45 5.93 8.20
CA PRO A 98 10.51 5.96 9.66
C PRO A 98 11.93 6.09 10.20
N ILE A 99 12.93 5.49 9.54
CA ILE A 99 14.34 5.68 9.89
C ILE A 99 14.74 7.13 9.69
N ARG A 100 14.37 7.74 8.55
CA ARG A 100 14.70 9.14 8.26
C ARG A 100 14.03 10.13 9.20
N ALA A 101 12.90 9.75 9.78
CA ALA A 101 12.14 10.50 10.77
C ALA A 101 12.55 10.20 12.22
N GLU A 102 13.58 9.38 12.46
CA GLU A 102 14.00 8.91 13.81
C GLU A 102 12.91 8.16 14.59
N MET A 103 11.92 7.60 13.89
CA MET A 103 10.88 6.77 14.50
C MET A 103 11.31 5.30 14.65
N ALA A 104 12.35 4.89 13.92
CA ALA A 104 12.92 3.55 14.00
C ALA A 104 14.44 3.58 13.76
N ALA A 105 15.17 2.70 14.44
CA ALA A 105 16.62 2.59 14.23
C ALA A 105 16.98 1.74 13.00
N THR A 106 16.12 0.79 12.65
CA THR A 106 16.38 -0.21 11.60
C THR A 106 15.11 -0.58 10.82
N PRO A 107 15.23 -1.13 9.60
CA PRO A 107 14.05 -1.52 8.81
C PRO A 107 13.14 -2.53 9.51
N GLU A 108 13.70 -3.47 10.26
CA GLU A 108 12.92 -4.47 11.02
C GLU A 108 12.36 -3.96 12.35
N THR A 109 12.62 -2.71 12.72
CA THR A 109 11.95 -2.01 13.83
C THR A 109 11.03 -0.89 13.33
N SER A 110 10.88 -0.76 12.00
CA SER A 110 10.11 0.27 11.31
C SER A 110 8.64 -0.13 11.20
N ASP A 111 7.87 0.13 12.25
CA ASP A 111 6.46 -0.28 12.30
C ASP A 111 5.63 0.31 11.15
N HIS A 112 4.61 -0.45 10.73
CA HIS A 112 3.71 -0.11 9.63
C HIS A 112 4.36 0.03 8.24
N THR A 113 5.55 -0.55 8.03
CA THR A 113 6.21 -0.62 6.70
C THR A 113 6.09 -2.00 6.05
N CYS A 114 6.24 -2.03 4.72
CA CYS A 114 6.24 -3.29 3.98
C CYS A 114 7.48 -4.13 4.30
N ILE A 115 8.64 -3.51 4.47
CA ILE A 115 9.86 -4.24 4.86
C ILE A 115 9.72 -4.93 6.22
N LYS A 116 9.15 -4.25 7.22
CA LYS A 116 8.86 -4.85 8.54
C LYS A 116 7.95 -6.05 8.41
N ALA A 117 6.83 -5.89 7.70
CA ALA A 117 5.88 -6.99 7.51
C ALA A 117 6.50 -8.18 6.78
N ARG A 118 7.38 -7.95 5.79
CA ARG A 118 8.14 -9.02 5.11
C ARG A 118 9.11 -9.72 6.05
N VAL A 119 9.82 -8.97 6.88
CA VAL A 119 10.71 -9.52 7.89
C VAL A 119 9.94 -10.39 8.89
N ASP A 120 8.78 -9.93 9.35
CA ASP A 120 7.95 -10.71 10.29
C ASP A 120 7.44 -12.01 9.66
N ILE A 121 7.05 -11.97 8.38
CA ILE A 121 6.66 -13.15 7.61
C ILE A 121 7.82 -14.15 7.55
N LEU A 122 9.03 -13.67 7.24
CA LEU A 122 10.24 -14.51 7.18
C LEU A 122 10.58 -15.13 8.53
N LYS A 123 10.65 -14.32 9.60
CA LYS A 123 11.03 -14.77 10.95
C LYS A 123 10.05 -15.78 11.52
N ASN A 124 8.75 -15.58 11.27
CA ASN A 124 7.70 -16.42 11.82
C ASN A 124 7.24 -17.54 10.86
N GLN A 125 7.90 -17.69 9.70
CA GLN A 125 7.52 -18.67 8.66
C GLN A 125 6.03 -18.60 8.27
N GLN A 126 5.49 -17.38 8.24
CA GLN A 126 4.08 -17.17 7.92
C GLN A 126 3.85 -17.08 6.41
N LYS A 127 2.60 -17.21 5.97
CA LYS A 127 2.22 -16.92 4.58
C LYS A 127 2.00 -15.42 4.39
N PRO A 128 2.41 -14.84 3.26
CA PRO A 128 2.13 -13.44 2.96
C PRO A 128 0.62 -13.16 2.96
N SER A 129 0.24 -12.01 3.53
CA SER A 129 -1.13 -11.52 3.39
C SER A 129 -1.37 -11.02 1.96
N ARG A 130 -2.64 -11.00 1.53
CA ARG A 130 -3.02 -10.53 0.20
C ARG A 130 -2.62 -9.08 -0.11
N SER A 131 -2.28 -8.29 0.91
CA SER A 131 -1.91 -6.89 0.78
C SER A 131 -0.40 -6.66 0.56
N ILE A 132 0.43 -7.72 0.57
CA ILE A 132 1.88 -7.62 0.37
C ILE A 132 2.25 -8.46 -0.85
N GLU A 133 2.62 -7.78 -1.94
CA GLU A 133 3.04 -8.45 -3.18
C GLU A 133 4.32 -9.26 -2.94
N GLU A 134 4.40 -10.50 -3.41
CA GLU A 134 5.59 -11.33 -3.26
C GLU A 134 6.73 -10.88 -4.18
N PHE A 135 7.97 -11.18 -3.82
CA PHE A 135 9.11 -11.08 -4.73
C PHE A 135 9.12 -12.30 -5.65
N ALA A 136 9.01 -12.06 -6.96
CA ALA A 136 9.02 -13.08 -8.00
C ALA A 136 10.43 -13.41 -8.52
N GLY A 137 11.43 -12.60 -8.15
CA GLY A 137 12.79 -12.77 -8.65
C GLY A 137 12.87 -12.52 -10.14
N SER A 138 13.74 -13.29 -10.80
CA SER A 138 13.98 -13.23 -12.25
C SER A 138 12.99 -14.09 -13.06
N ASN A 139 12.05 -14.79 -12.40
CA ASN A 139 11.11 -15.68 -13.10
C ASN A 139 9.96 -14.86 -13.71
N PRO A 140 9.87 -14.73 -15.05
CA PRO A 140 8.81 -13.96 -15.70
C PRO A 140 7.42 -14.59 -15.56
N GLU A 141 7.34 -15.91 -15.31
CA GLU A 141 6.07 -16.64 -15.16
C GLU A 141 5.46 -16.48 -13.76
N LYS A 142 6.28 -16.09 -12.77
CA LYS A 142 5.78 -15.85 -11.40
C LYS A 142 5.26 -14.42 -11.29
N LYS A 143 3.98 -14.28 -10.96
CA LYS A 143 3.39 -12.97 -10.65
C LYS A 143 4.00 -12.41 -9.36
N GLY A 144 4.53 -11.19 -9.42
CA GLY A 144 5.06 -10.49 -8.25
C GLY A 144 6.03 -9.36 -8.61
N LEU A 145 6.74 -8.86 -7.61
CA LEU A 145 7.79 -7.87 -7.76
C LEU A 145 9.00 -8.48 -8.49
N PRO A 146 9.50 -7.86 -9.56
CA PRO A 146 10.52 -8.43 -10.44
C PRO A 146 11.94 -8.27 -9.89
N PHE A 147 12.13 -8.57 -8.61
CA PHE A 147 13.39 -8.46 -7.87
C PHE A 147 13.56 -9.66 -6.94
N VAL A 148 14.77 -9.89 -6.48
CA VAL A 148 15.06 -10.85 -5.42
C VAL A 148 14.95 -10.15 -4.07
N LEU A 149 14.28 -10.76 -3.09
CA LEU A 149 14.07 -10.15 -1.77
C LEU A 149 15.41 -9.86 -1.05
N ARG A 150 16.39 -10.76 -1.16
CA ARG A 150 17.74 -10.59 -0.58
C ARG A 150 18.37 -9.28 -1.07
N ASP A 151 18.48 -9.13 -2.39
CA ASP A 151 19.07 -7.95 -3.03
C ASP A 151 18.34 -6.66 -2.62
N TYR A 152 17.01 -6.73 -2.47
CA TYR A 152 16.22 -5.61 -1.98
C TYR A 152 16.56 -5.25 -0.53
N LEU A 153 16.68 -6.23 0.37
CA LEU A 153 17.04 -5.99 1.77
C LEU A 153 18.42 -5.33 1.87
N GLU A 154 19.41 -5.83 1.12
CA GLU A 154 20.76 -5.24 1.07
C GLU A 154 20.74 -3.81 0.53
N LEU A 155 20.01 -3.57 -0.56
CA LEU A 155 19.85 -2.24 -1.13
C LEU A 155 19.27 -1.25 -0.11
N VAL A 156 18.24 -1.67 0.63
CA VAL A 156 17.61 -0.83 1.67
C VAL A 156 18.58 -0.58 2.82
N ASP A 157 19.32 -1.58 3.27
CA ASP A 157 20.32 -1.44 4.34
C ASP A 157 21.43 -0.46 3.93
N TRP A 158 22.03 -0.64 2.75
CA TRP A 158 23.03 0.27 2.20
C TRP A 158 22.49 1.69 2.05
N THR A 159 21.29 1.84 1.48
CA THR A 159 20.67 3.16 1.28
C THR A 159 20.29 3.82 2.60
N GLY A 160 19.92 3.04 3.62
CA GLY A 160 19.56 3.52 4.95
C GLY A 160 20.75 4.06 5.75
N ARG A 161 21.96 3.56 5.49
CA ARG A 161 23.21 4.04 6.12
C ARG A 161 23.71 5.36 5.54
N ILE A 162 23.36 5.67 4.30
CA ILE A 162 23.79 6.93 3.66
C ILE A 162 23.20 8.11 4.44
N ILE A 163 24.06 8.99 4.96
CA ILE A 163 23.65 10.26 5.55
C ILE A 163 23.19 11.17 4.41
N ARG A 164 21.96 11.69 4.51
CA ARG A 164 21.38 12.61 3.53
C ARG A 164 21.17 13.97 4.16
N GLU A 165 21.59 15.01 3.46
CA GLU A 165 21.35 16.39 3.86
C GLU A 165 19.85 16.64 4.10
N GLY A 166 19.52 17.29 5.22
CA GLY A 166 18.14 17.58 5.62
C GLY A 166 17.34 16.39 6.17
N LYS A 167 17.93 15.21 6.36
CA LYS A 167 17.30 14.09 7.08
C LYS A 167 17.93 13.92 8.46
N ARG A 168 17.09 13.61 9.46
CA ARG A 168 17.50 13.50 10.86
C ARG A 168 18.12 12.13 11.15
N GLY A 169 17.45 11.06 10.71
CA GLY A 169 17.90 9.69 10.99
C GLY A 169 18.57 8.97 9.81
N TYR A 170 19.38 7.98 10.18
CA TYR A 170 20.07 7.02 9.32
C TYR A 170 20.38 5.75 10.13
N ILE A 171 20.64 4.64 9.45
CA ILE A 171 21.05 3.39 10.11
C ILE A 171 22.50 3.57 10.59
N ASN A 172 22.76 3.29 11.86
CA ASN A 172 24.11 3.42 12.43
C ASN A 172 25.11 2.52 11.65
N PRO A 173 26.25 3.07 11.16
CA PRO A 173 27.25 2.31 10.43
C PRO A 173 27.79 1.07 11.18
N SER A 174 27.81 1.11 12.52
CA SER A 174 28.22 -0.01 13.37
C SER A 174 27.16 -1.10 13.54
N THR A 175 25.91 -0.86 13.12
CA THR A 175 24.86 -1.89 13.11
C THR A 175 25.24 -2.99 12.11
N PRO A 176 25.15 -4.29 12.46
CA PRO A 176 25.44 -5.37 11.53
C PRO A 176 24.56 -5.30 10.27
N PRO A 177 24.99 -5.82 9.10
CA PRO A 177 24.17 -5.91 7.90
C PRO A 177 22.80 -6.56 8.17
N ILE A 178 21.76 -6.12 7.46
CA ILE A 178 20.39 -6.64 7.67
C ILE A 178 20.31 -8.16 7.57
N LEU A 179 21.03 -8.79 6.64
CA LEU A 179 20.98 -10.25 6.48
C LEU A 179 21.51 -10.99 7.71
N GLU A 180 22.56 -10.47 8.34
CA GLU A 180 23.11 -11.02 9.59
C GLU A 180 22.13 -10.82 10.75
N ARG A 181 21.50 -9.64 10.85
CA ARG A 181 20.51 -9.32 11.90
C ARG A 181 19.24 -10.17 11.80
N LEU A 182 18.89 -10.61 10.60
CA LEU A 182 17.73 -11.45 10.36
C LEU A 182 18.02 -12.94 10.54
N THR A 183 19.25 -13.31 10.98
CA THR A 183 19.71 -14.70 11.07
C THR A 183 19.41 -15.48 9.79
N LEU A 184 19.44 -14.79 8.64
CA LEU A 184 19.29 -15.41 7.34
C LEU A 184 20.68 -15.95 6.99
N ASP A 185 21.01 -17.09 7.60
CA ASP A 185 22.26 -17.77 7.37
C ASP A 185 22.42 -18.09 5.88
N ARG A 186 23.66 -18.03 5.38
CA ARG A 186 23.98 -18.21 3.95
C ARG A 186 23.54 -19.58 3.44
N ASP A 187 23.38 -20.56 4.33
CA ASP A 187 23.16 -21.98 4.01
C ASP A 187 21.69 -22.41 3.99
N ALA A 188 20.73 -21.57 4.40
CA ALA A 188 19.31 -21.95 4.45
C ALA A 188 18.61 -22.01 3.07
N TRP A 189 19.34 -21.88 1.95
CA TRP A 189 18.77 -21.61 0.62
C TRP A 189 19.42 -22.36 -0.56
N LEU A 190 20.16 -23.44 -0.32
CA LEU A 190 20.44 -24.42 -1.39
C LEU A 190 19.18 -25.30 -1.60
N ILE A 191 18.25 -24.83 -2.44
CA ILE A 191 17.31 -25.67 -3.18
C ILE A 191 17.22 -25.13 -4.61
#